data_AF-A0A8J3PRL3-F1
#
_entry.id   AF-A0A8J3PRL3-F1
#
_cell.length_a   1.000
_cell.length_b   1.000
_cell.length_c   1.000
_cell.angle_alpha   90.00
_cell.angle_beta   90.00
_cell.angle_gamma   90.00
#
_symmetry.space_group_name_H-M   'P 1'
#
loop_
_entity.id
_entity.type
_entity.pdbx_description
1 polymer ?
#
loop_
_entity_poly.entity_id
_entity_poly.type
_entity_poly.pdbx_seq_one_letter_code
_entity_poly.pdbx_strand_id
1 'polypeptide(L)' 'MGRHRRGKTQGIHTVGDLIEALERYDSDLEVRFAIQPRMPMGYTVGPLADYDDILWIGEAGSDGYVPDGAASLLGWR' A
#
# COMPACT_ATOMS: atom_id res chain seq x y z
N MET A 1 -16.55 14.91 -4.54
CA MET A 1 -16.63 14.10 -3.30
C MET A 1 -16.60 12.63 -3.68
N GLY A 2 -15.40 12.05 -3.70
CA GLY A 2 -15.19 10.66 -4.10
C GLY A 2 -15.77 9.69 -3.07
N ARG A 3 -16.51 8.68 -3.53
CA ARG A 3 -17.02 7.61 -2.67
C ARG A 3 -15.84 6.74 -2.23
N HIS A 4 -15.32 6.97 -1.03
CA HIS A 4 -14.26 6.16 -0.45
C HIS A 4 -14.84 4.82 0.00
N ARG A 5 -14.38 3.73 -0.63
CA ARG A 5 -14.72 2.36 -0.25
C ARG A 5 -13.62 1.86 0.68
N ARG A 6 -13.98 1.60 1.94
CA ARG A 6 -13.12 0.94 2.91
C ARG A 6 -12.74 -0.45 2.37
N GLY A 7 -11.47 -0.65 2.03
CA GLY A 7 -10.94 -1.96 1.68
C GLY A 7 -11.21 -2.95 2.80
N LYS A 8 -11.69 -4.15 2.48
CA LYS A 8 -11.83 -5.23 3.47
C LYS A 8 -10.45 -5.58 3.99
N THR A 9 -10.34 -5.79 5.29
CA THR A 9 -9.15 -6.28 6.02
C THR A 9 -8.86 -7.76 5.66
N GLN A 10 -8.75 -8.12 4.38
CA GLN A 10 -8.13 -9.39 4.01
C GLN A 10 -6.63 -9.18 3.93
N GLY A 11 -5.87 -10.09 4.54
CA GLY A 11 -4.43 -10.14 4.31
C GLY A 11 -4.15 -10.40 2.83
N ILE A 12 -3.17 -9.70 2.28
CA ILE A 12 -2.61 -9.97 0.95
C ILE A 12 -1.48 -10.97 1.18
N HIS A 13 -1.63 -12.21 0.71
CA HIS A 13 -0.68 -13.29 0.96
C HIS A 13 0.04 -13.76 -0.30
N THR A 14 -0.56 -13.52 -1.46
CA THR A 14 -0.02 -13.90 -2.77
C THR A 14 -0.01 -12.71 -3.74
N VAL A 15 0.73 -12.86 -4.84
CA VAL A 15 0.69 -11.91 -5.96
C VAL A 15 -0.72 -11.81 -6.56
N GLY A 16 -1.46 -12.91 -6.61
CA GLY A 16 -2.84 -12.93 -7.09
C GLY A 16 -3.77 -12.08 -6.23
N ASP A 17 -3.65 -12.17 -4.90
CA ASP A 17 -4.42 -11.33 -3.96
C ASP A 17 -4.12 -9.86 -4.16
N LEU A 18 -2.85 -9.53 -4.42
CA LEU A 18 -2.41 -8.15 -4.68
C LEU A 18 -3.01 -7.62 -5.98
N ILE A 19 -2.97 -8.39 -7.07
CA ILE A 19 -3.55 -8.00 -8.36
C ILE A 19 -5.06 -7.78 -8.22
N GLU A 20 -5.80 -8.73 -7.63
CA GLU A 20 -7.26 -8.61 -7.45
C GLU A 20 -7.63 -7.38 -6.58
N ALA A 21 -6.79 -7.04 -5.61
CA ALA A 21 -6.97 -5.84 -4.81
C ALA A 21 -6.74 -4.55 -5.62
N LEU A 22 -5.70 -4.53 -6.47
CA LEU A 22 -5.33 -3.38 -7.30
C LEU A 22 -6.28 -3.15 -8.48
N GLU A 23 -6.81 -4.20 -9.11
CA GLU A 23 -7.76 -4.12 -10.24
C GLU A 23 -9.06 -3.36 -9.90
N ARG A 24 -9.34 -3.13 -8.61
CA ARG A 24 -10.51 -2.37 -8.14
C ARG A 24 -10.30 -0.85 -8.24
N TYR A 25 -9.07 -0.40 -8.50
CA TYR A 25 -8.68 0.99 -8.60
C TYR A 25 -8.35 1.37 -10.04
N ASP A 26 -8.33 2.67 -10.33
CA ASP A 26 -7.90 3.19 -11.63
C ASP A 26 -6.38 2.91 -11.81
N SER A 27 -6.01 2.38 -12.98
CA SER A 27 -4.65 1.96 -13.29
C SER A 27 -3.64 3.10 -13.34
N ASP A 28 -4.11 4.34 -13.51
CA ASP A 28 -3.26 5.52 -13.57
C ASP A 28 -3.03 6.16 -12.18
N LEU A 29 -3.57 5.56 -11.10
CA LEU A 29 -3.34 6.04 -9.75
C LEU A 29 -1.92 5.72 -9.27
N GLU A 30 -1.26 6.75 -8.73
CA GLU A 30 0.06 6.61 -8.11
C GLU A 30 -0.01 5.69 -6.88
N VAL A 31 0.87 4.68 -6.85
CA VAL A 31 0.99 3.74 -5.73
C VAL A 31 2.08 4.21 -4.76
N ARG A 32 1.73 4.34 -3.49
CA ARG A 32 2.67 4.63 -2.39
C ARG A 32 2.57 3.59 -1.30
N PHE A 33 3.71 3.16 -0.78
CA PHE A 33 3.80 2.32 0.40
C PHE A 33 3.80 3.21 1.64
N ALA A 34 3.15 2.78 2.72
CA ALA A 34 3.02 3.62 3.89
C ALA A 34 3.25 2.76 5.14
N ILE A 35 4.02 3.28 6.10
CA ILE A 35 4.21 2.66 7.42
C ILE A 35 3.91 3.66 8.55
N GLN A 36 3.46 3.15 9.70
CA GLN A 36 3.21 3.98 10.90
C GLN A 36 3.84 3.38 12.17
N PRO A 37 5.15 3.55 12.40
CA PRO A 37 5.77 3.14 13.67
C PRO A 37 5.53 4.16 14.80
N ARG A 38 5.54 5.48 14.48
CA ARG A 38 5.26 6.60 15.42
C ARG A 38 4.52 7.77 14.77
N MET A 39 4.86 8.09 13.53
CA MET A 39 4.15 9.06 12.68
C MET A 39 3.86 8.41 11.32
N PRO A 40 2.75 8.76 10.66
CA PRO A 40 2.38 8.15 9.38
C PRO A 40 3.26 8.71 8.26
N MET A 41 4.16 7.86 7.75
CA MET A 41 5.13 8.23 6.70
C MET A 41 4.87 7.40 5.44
N GLY A 42 4.94 8.08 4.30
CA GLY A 42 4.91 7.50 2.97
C GLY A 42 6.31 7.13 2.49
N TYR A 43 6.34 6.12 1.64
CA TYR A 43 7.50 5.50 1.03
C TYR A 43 7.17 5.09 -0.39
N THR A 44 8.16 5.15 -1.25
CA THR A 44 8.05 4.52 -2.57
C THR A 44 8.25 3.02 -2.45
N VAL A 45 7.67 2.26 -3.38
CA VAL A 45 7.94 0.82 -3.50
C VAL A 45 9.37 0.66 -4.04
N GLY A 46 10.21 -0.08 -3.31
CA GLY A 46 11.58 -0.37 -3.70
C GLY A 46 11.70 -1.57 -4.63
N PRO A 47 12.93 -2.10 -4.80
CA PRO A 47 13.18 -3.24 -5.67
C PRO A 47 12.34 -4.46 -5.30
N LEU A 48 11.89 -5.19 -6.32
CA LEU A 48 11.27 -6.50 -6.16
C LEU A 48 12.33 -7.58 -6.27
N ALA A 49 12.26 -8.59 -5.40
CA ALA A 49 13.13 -9.76 -5.46
C ALA A 49 12.29 -11.04 -5.33
N ASP A 50 12.46 -11.95 -6.29
CA ASP A 50 11.90 -13.30 -6.21
C ASP A 50 12.98 -14.23 -5.63
N TYR A 51 12.68 -14.88 -4.51
CA TYR A 51 13.57 -15.84 -3.86
C TYR A 51 12.76 -16.83 -3.02
N ASP A 52 13.01 -18.13 -3.24
CA ASP A 52 12.40 -19.25 -2.50
C ASP A 52 10.86 -19.22 -2.54
N ASP A 53 10.30 -19.03 -3.74
CA ASP A 53 8.86 -18.94 -4.02
C ASP A 53 8.12 -17.80 -3.27
N ILE A 54 8.88 -16.83 -2.76
CA ILE A 54 8.36 -15.64 -2.07
C ILE A 54 8.78 -14.40 -2.85
N LEU A 55 7.80 -13.56 -3.20
CA LEU A 55 8.06 -12.23 -3.73
C LEU A 55 8.31 -11.24 -2.59
N TRP A 56 9.49 -10.67 -2.56
CA TRP A 56 9.90 -9.63 -1.62
C TRP A 56 9.75 -8.25 -2.23
N ILE A 57 9.22 -7.31 -1.45
CA ILE A 57 9.12 -5.90 -1.83
C ILE A 57 10.05 -5.11 -0.91
N GLY A 58 11.12 -4.55 -1.47
CA GLY A 58 12.04 -3.69 -0.75
C GLY A 58 11.37 -2.36 -0.37
N GLU A 59 11.75 -1.81 0.77
CA GLU A 59 11.46 -0.42 1.12
C GLU A 59 12.39 0.52 0.32
N ALA A 60 11.86 1.64 -0.18
CA ALA A 60 12.68 2.70 -0.76
C ALA A 60 12.72 3.94 0.16
N GLY A 61 13.05 5.12 -0.37
CA GLY A 61 13.09 6.34 0.42
C GLY A 61 11.70 6.79 0.88
N SER A 62 11.64 7.43 2.06
CA SER A 62 10.42 8.12 2.48
C SER A 62 10.14 9.31 1.57
N ASP A 63 8.89 9.47 1.16
CA ASP A 63 8.42 10.55 0.29
C ASP A 63 7.61 11.63 1.04
N GLY A 64 7.52 11.52 2.37
CA GLY A 64 6.92 12.52 3.25
C GLY A 64 5.77 11.98 4.09
N TYR A 65 4.93 12.90 4.60
CA TYR A 65 3.79 12.55 5.43
C TYR A 65 2.63 11.98 4.62
N VAL A 66 2.00 10.95 5.18
CA VAL A 66 0.74 10.43 4.63
C VAL A 66 -0.40 11.37 5.03
N PRO A 67 -1.23 11.83 4.08
CA PRO A 67 -2.38 12.68 4.39
C PRO A 67 -3.39 11.97 5.32
N ASP A 68 -4.03 12.74 6.22
CA ASP A 68 -4.96 12.21 7.25
C ASP A 68 -6.07 11.31 6.70
N GLY A 69 -6.58 11.62 5.49
CA GLY A 69 -7.60 10.81 4.82
C GLY A 69 -7.08 9.42 4.43
N ALA A 70 -5.85 9.34 3.93
CA ALA A 70 -5.21 8.07 3.59
C ALA A 70 -4.85 7.28 4.86
N ALA A 71 -4.31 7.94 5.89
CA ALA A 71 -4.06 7.32 7.19
C ALA A 71 -5.34 6.70 7.79
N SER A 72 -6.46 7.44 7.77
CA SER A 72 -7.76 6.94 8.25
C SER A 72 -8.24 5.70 7.48
N LEU A 73 -8.03 5.66 6.15
CA LEU A 73 -8.41 4.52 5.31
C LEU A 73 -7.52 3.29 5.55
N LEU A 74 -6.25 3.50 5.91
CA LEU A 74 -5.32 2.45 6.35
C LEU A 74 -5.61 1.95 7.78
N GLY A 75 -6.61 2.52 8.46
CA GLY A 75 -6.96 2.15 9.84
C GLY A 75 -6.02 2.75 10.87
N TRP A 76 -5.24 3.75 10.49
CA TRP A 76 -4.29 4.44 11.35
C TRP A 76 -5.01 5.56 12.11
N ARG A 77 -5.60 5.19 13.25
CA ARG A 77 -6.06 6.11 14.27
C ARG A 77 -6.13 5.44 15.64
#